data_AF-A0A9D5NVF9-F1
#
_entry.id   AF-A0A9D5NVF9-F1
#
_cell.length_a   1.000
_cell.length_b   1.000
_cell.length_c   1.000
_cell.angle_alpha   90.00
_cell.angle_beta   90.00
_cell.angle_gamma   90.00
#
_symmetry.space_group_name_H-M   'P 1'
#
loop_
_entity.id
_entity.type
_entity.pdbx_description
1 polymer ?
#
loop_
_entity_poly.entity_id
_entity_poly.type
_entity_poly.pdbx_seq_one_letter_code
_entity_poly.pdbx_strand_id
1 'polypeptide(L)'
;MKLQIATLYVKITNDLVTLKTLGEAAAAYQGAGALNREDFENGNMNIEDFAYTKLHESSQVASYQGLQTSITTDILTLEILTHTPIITNSTTEITLDKSIQKSDKEIAKENKAVEKRIKKAVEEDEKKTKALEKAEKKAEKAAAKAAKKQK
;
A
#
# COMPACT_ATOMS: atom_id res chain seq x y z
N MET A 1 -7.03 -22.09 -16.50
CA MET A 1 -7.70 -21.37 -15.40
C MET A 1 -8.23 -22.29 -14.30
N LYS A 2 -9.23 -23.17 -14.53
CA LYS A 2 -9.74 -24.08 -13.46
C LYS A 2 -8.67 -24.97 -12.82
N LEU A 3 -7.74 -25.49 -13.64
CA LEU A 3 -6.61 -26.29 -13.14
C LEU A 3 -5.69 -25.48 -12.20
N GLN A 4 -5.38 -24.23 -12.54
CA GLN A 4 -4.52 -23.36 -11.71
C GLN A 4 -5.17 -23.05 -10.36
N ILE A 5 -6.49 -22.81 -10.34
CA ILE A 5 -7.27 -22.62 -9.12
C ILE A 5 -7.19 -23.87 -8.23
N ALA A 6 -7.39 -25.06 -8.81
CA ALA A 6 -7.29 -26.32 -8.06
C ALA A 6 -5.87 -26.57 -7.53
N THR A 7 -4.84 -26.29 -8.35
CA THR A 7 -3.43 -26.42 -7.94
C THR A 7 -3.09 -25.48 -6.79
N LEU A 8 -3.52 -24.20 -6.86
CA LEU A 8 -3.32 -23.23 -5.77
C LEU A 8 -4.02 -23.68 -4.49
N TYR A 9 -5.25 -24.17 -4.58
CA TYR A 9 -6.00 -24.65 -3.42
C TYR A 9 -5.28 -25.81 -2.70
N VAL A 10 -4.81 -26.81 -3.47
CA VAL A 10 -4.05 -27.95 -2.92
C VAL A 10 -2.74 -27.49 -2.31
N LYS A 11 -2.01 -26.58 -2.98
CA LYS A 11 -0.76 -26.01 -2.48
C LYS A 11 -0.98 -25.30 -1.14
N ILE A 12 -1.92 -24.35 -1.08
CA ILE A 12 -2.25 -23.60 0.13
C ILE A 12 -2.62 -24.54 1.28
N THR A 13 -3.41 -25.59 1.01
CA THR A 13 -3.81 -26.56 2.03
C THR A 13 -2.62 -27.31 2.62
N ASN A 14 -1.70 -27.78 1.78
CA ASN A 14 -0.49 -28.47 2.22
C ASN A 14 0.47 -27.52 2.97
N ASP A 15 0.60 -26.29 2.47
CA ASP A 15 1.46 -25.28 3.08
C ASP A 15 0.91 -24.86 4.45
N LEU A 16 -0.41 -24.79 4.65
CA LEU A 16 -1.02 -24.52 5.97
C LEU A 16 -0.70 -25.60 7.02
N VAL A 17 -0.68 -26.88 6.61
CA VAL A 17 -0.28 -27.98 7.50
C VAL A 17 1.19 -27.81 7.92
N THR A 18 2.05 -27.50 6.95
CA THR A 18 3.48 -27.26 7.20
C THR A 18 3.69 -26.01 8.08
N LEU A 19 2.91 -24.95 7.84
CA LEU A 19 2.95 -23.71 8.62
C LEU A 19 2.62 -23.96 10.10
N LYS A 20 1.65 -24.85 10.39
CA LYS A 20 1.34 -25.24 11.76
C LYS A 20 2.56 -25.86 12.45
N THR A 21 3.21 -26.83 11.81
CA THR A 21 4.41 -27.49 12.37
C THR A 21 5.55 -26.52 12.57
N LEU A 22 5.80 -25.62 11.62
CA LEU A 22 6.82 -24.57 11.76
C LEU A 22 6.47 -23.56 12.86
N GLY A 23 5.19 -23.25 13.04
CA GLY A 23 4.71 -22.37 14.10
C GLY A 23 4.91 -22.96 15.49
N GLU A 24 4.61 -24.25 15.65
CA GLU A 24 4.89 -25.00 16.89
C GLU A 24 6.40 -25.05 17.19
N ALA A 25 7.23 -25.32 16.17
CA ALA A 25 8.68 -25.30 16.32
C ALA A 25 9.21 -23.91 16.68
N ALA A 26 8.77 -22.85 16.00
CA ALA A 26 9.16 -21.48 16.28
C ALA A 26 8.76 -21.07 17.71
N ALA A 27 7.54 -21.41 18.16
CA ALA A 27 7.09 -21.14 19.52
C ALA A 27 7.92 -21.90 20.57
N ALA A 28 8.25 -23.17 20.31
CA ALA A 28 9.08 -23.96 21.21
C ALA A 28 10.49 -23.37 21.35
N TYR A 29 11.13 -22.98 20.23
CA TYR A 29 12.46 -22.36 20.28
C TYR A 29 12.44 -20.94 20.86
N GLN A 30 11.37 -20.16 20.66
CA GLN A 30 11.20 -18.88 21.34
C GLN A 30 11.05 -19.05 22.85
N GLY A 31 10.29 -20.06 23.29
CA GLY A 31 10.18 -20.43 24.71
C GLY A 31 11.52 -20.85 25.29
N ALA A 32 12.25 -21.73 24.60
CA ALA A 32 13.60 -22.15 25.01
C ALA A 32 14.57 -20.96 25.06
N GLY A 33 14.53 -20.06 24.08
CA GLY A 33 15.36 -18.86 24.05
C GLY A 33 15.02 -17.83 25.13
N ALA A 34 13.79 -17.84 25.68
CA ALA A 34 13.41 -17.03 26.83
C ALA A 34 13.97 -17.62 28.14
N LEU A 35 13.84 -18.94 28.33
CA LEU A 35 14.42 -19.64 29.48
C LEU A 35 15.95 -19.55 29.49
N ASN A 36 16.58 -19.80 28.35
CA ASN A 36 18.04 -19.73 28.22
C ASN A 36 18.58 -18.30 28.39
N ARG A 37 17.75 -17.27 28.13
CA ARG A 37 18.12 -15.88 28.44
C ARG A 37 18.24 -15.69 29.94
N GLU A 38 17.26 -16.16 30.70
CA GLU A 38 17.28 -16.08 32.17
C GLU A 38 18.49 -16.82 32.74
N ASP A 39 18.78 -18.03 32.25
CA ASP A 39 19.95 -18.80 32.69
C ASP A 39 21.28 -18.13 32.33
N PHE A 40 21.37 -17.50 31.16
CA PHE A 40 22.55 -16.72 30.76
C PHE A 40 22.73 -15.47 31.63
N GLU A 41 21.66 -14.71 31.88
CA GLU A 41 21.67 -13.51 32.74
C GLU A 41 22.07 -13.84 34.19
N ASN A 42 21.67 -15.01 34.68
CA ASN A 42 22.03 -15.53 36.00
C ASN A 42 23.44 -16.17 36.06
N GLY A 43 24.14 -16.30 34.93
CA GLY A 43 25.49 -16.88 34.85
C GLY A 43 25.53 -18.42 34.87
N ASN A 44 24.39 -19.09 34.70
CA ASN A 44 24.26 -20.55 34.68
C ASN A 44 24.50 -21.16 33.29
N MET A 45 24.55 -20.33 32.25
CA MET A 45 24.79 -20.71 30.86
C MET A 45 25.89 -19.84 30.25
N ASN A 46 26.72 -20.42 29.37
CA ASN A 46 27.73 -19.65 28.65
C ASN A 46 27.12 -18.94 27.42
N ILE A 47 27.82 -17.94 26.89
CA ILE A 47 27.35 -17.15 25.75
C ILE A 47 27.24 -17.98 24.45
N GLU A 48 28.08 -19.02 24.29
CA GLU A 48 28.10 -19.85 23.08
C GLU A 48 26.82 -20.69 22.96
N ASP A 49 26.38 -21.31 24.06
CA ASP A 49 25.16 -22.11 24.17
C ASP A 49 23.92 -21.23 23.99
N PHE A 50 23.92 -20.02 24.57
CA PHE A 50 22.85 -19.05 24.38
C PHE A 50 22.76 -18.59 22.92
N ALA A 51 23.91 -18.24 22.30
CA ALA A 51 23.96 -17.83 20.90
C ALA A 51 23.51 -18.93 19.95
N TYR A 52 23.90 -20.18 20.22
CA TYR A 52 23.44 -21.35 19.46
C TYR A 52 21.91 -21.50 19.52
N THR A 53 21.32 -21.37 20.71
CA THR A 53 19.87 -21.40 20.89
C THR A 53 19.18 -20.29 20.08
N LYS A 54 19.72 -19.06 20.12
CA LYS A 54 19.18 -17.92 19.37
C LYS A 54 19.31 -18.08 17.86
N LEU A 55 20.36 -18.73 17.37
CA LEU A 55 20.52 -19.01 15.95
C LEU A 55 19.42 -19.97 15.46
N HIS A 56 19.11 -21.01 16.23
CA HIS A 56 18.01 -21.93 15.90
C HIS A 56 16.65 -21.25 15.97
N GLU A 57 16.38 -20.48 17.02
CA GLU A 57 15.16 -19.69 17.15
C GLU A 57 14.95 -18.80 15.92
N SER A 58 15.98 -18.04 15.53
CA SER A 58 15.95 -17.17 14.35
C SER A 58 15.65 -17.95 13.07
N SER A 59 16.30 -19.10 12.86
CA SER A 59 16.08 -19.95 11.68
C SER A 59 14.66 -20.50 11.59
N GLN A 60 14.08 -20.93 12.72
CA GLN A 60 12.72 -21.46 12.75
C GLN A 60 11.68 -20.35 12.51
N VAL A 61 11.86 -19.19 13.14
CA VAL A 61 11.00 -18.01 12.94
C VAL A 61 11.06 -17.54 11.49
N ALA A 62 12.25 -17.45 10.89
CA ALA A 62 12.42 -17.04 9.50
C ALA A 62 11.72 -18.01 8.54
N SER A 63 11.82 -19.32 8.79
CA SER A 63 11.18 -20.36 7.99
C SER A 63 9.66 -20.28 8.08
N TYR A 64 9.11 -20.09 9.29
CA TYR A 64 7.69 -19.86 9.52
C TYR A 64 7.18 -18.61 8.78
N GLN A 65 7.87 -17.48 8.91
CA GLN A 65 7.50 -16.21 8.26
C GLN A 65 7.57 -16.30 6.73
N GLY A 66 8.59 -16.99 6.20
CA GLY A 66 8.73 -17.24 4.76
C GLY A 66 7.55 -18.03 4.20
N LEU A 67 7.15 -19.11 4.88
CA LEU A 67 6.00 -19.91 4.45
C LEU A 67 4.68 -19.14 4.60
N GLN A 68 4.50 -18.38 5.68
CA GLN A 68 3.33 -17.51 5.88
C GLN A 68 3.17 -16.51 4.73
N THR A 69 4.29 -15.94 4.27
CA THR A 69 4.31 -15.02 3.13
C THR A 69 3.91 -15.73 1.84
N SER A 70 4.47 -16.92 1.57
CA SER A 70 4.09 -17.72 0.40
C SER A 70 2.59 -18.03 0.38
N ILE A 71 2.04 -18.49 1.50
CA ILE A 71 0.61 -18.80 1.63
C ILE A 71 -0.23 -17.54 1.34
N THR A 72 0.18 -16.39 1.90
CA THR A 72 -0.52 -15.12 1.68
C THR A 72 -0.51 -14.74 0.19
N THR A 73 0.62 -14.86 -0.49
CA THR A 73 0.73 -14.61 -1.94
C THR A 73 -0.12 -15.56 -2.77
N ASP A 74 -0.15 -16.84 -2.41
CA ASP A 74 -0.97 -17.83 -3.11
C ASP A 74 -2.46 -17.57 -2.93
N ILE A 75 -2.90 -17.17 -1.72
CA ILE A 75 -4.28 -16.79 -1.46
C ILE A 75 -4.65 -15.54 -2.26
N LEU A 76 -3.82 -14.50 -2.27
CA LEU A 76 -4.06 -13.30 -3.09
C LEU A 76 -4.19 -13.65 -4.58
N THR A 77 -3.36 -14.57 -5.07
CA THR A 77 -3.46 -15.07 -6.45
C THR A 77 -4.78 -15.79 -6.68
N LEU A 78 -5.22 -16.63 -5.73
CA LEU A 78 -6.50 -17.33 -5.78
C LEU A 78 -7.68 -16.35 -5.77
N GLU A 79 -7.62 -15.28 -4.97
CA GLU A 79 -8.63 -14.21 -4.94
C GLU A 79 -8.75 -13.51 -6.29
N ILE A 80 -7.62 -13.12 -6.89
CA ILE A 80 -7.58 -12.46 -8.21
C ILE A 80 -8.19 -13.38 -9.28
N LEU A 81 -7.88 -14.68 -9.25
CA LEU A 81 -8.40 -15.65 -10.22
C LEU A 81 -9.90 -15.92 -10.03
N THR A 82 -10.38 -15.95 -8.79
CA THR A 82 -11.76 -16.35 -8.46
C THR A 82 -12.71 -15.16 -8.30
N HIS A 83 -12.19 -13.93 -8.28
CA HIS A 83 -12.95 -12.71 -7.97
C HIS A 83 -13.72 -12.81 -6.65
N THR A 84 -13.19 -13.61 -5.72
CA THR A 84 -13.79 -13.87 -4.41
C THR A 84 -12.80 -13.44 -3.34
N PRO A 85 -13.13 -12.45 -2.50
CA PRO A 85 -12.27 -12.04 -1.38
C PRO A 85 -12.14 -13.15 -0.34
N ILE A 86 -10.91 -13.45 0.12
CA ILE A 86 -10.62 -14.49 1.13
C ILE A 86 -9.91 -13.87 2.35
N ILE A 87 -8.90 -13.04 2.14
CA ILE A 87 -8.18 -12.25 3.13
C ILE A 87 -8.84 -10.89 3.21
N THR A 88 -9.61 -10.68 4.28
CA THR A 88 -10.11 -9.35 4.67
C THR A 88 -9.00 -8.59 5.40
N ASN A 89 -7.94 -8.21 4.68
CA ASN A 89 -7.08 -7.12 5.15
C ASN A 89 -7.61 -5.85 4.47
N SER A 90 -7.91 -4.82 5.25
CA SER A 90 -8.60 -3.59 4.82
C SER A 90 -7.96 -2.87 3.62
N THR A 91 -6.75 -3.26 3.23
CA THR A 91 -6.02 -2.78 2.06
C THR A 91 -6.50 -3.35 0.72
N THR A 92 -7.23 -4.47 0.67
CA THR A 92 -7.82 -5.02 -0.58
C THR A 92 -9.25 -4.55 -0.85
N GLU A 93 -9.89 -3.82 0.07
CA GLU A 93 -11.12 -3.07 -0.25
C GLU A 93 -10.86 -1.89 -1.20
N ILE A 94 -9.59 -1.54 -1.40
CA ILE A 94 -9.16 -0.56 -2.40
C ILE A 94 -8.86 -1.35 -3.69
N THR A 95 -9.79 -1.32 -4.65
CA THR A 95 -9.57 -1.59 -6.09
C THR A 95 -9.56 -3.03 -6.62
N LEU A 96 -10.44 -3.92 -6.15
CA LEU A 96 -11.08 -4.85 -7.10
C LEU A 96 -12.42 -4.25 -7.53
N ASP A 97 -12.40 -3.56 -8.67
CA ASP A 97 -13.50 -2.89 -9.35
C ASP A 97 -14.80 -3.70 -9.38
N LYS A 98 -15.58 -3.61 -8.29
CA LYS A 98 -17.02 -3.75 -8.38
C LYS A 98 -17.53 -2.42 -8.95
N SER A 99 -17.76 -2.43 -10.26
CA SER A 99 -18.53 -1.47 -11.08
C SER A 99 -17.84 -0.22 -11.67
N ILE A 100 -16.76 -0.39 -12.44
CA ILE A 100 -16.47 0.55 -13.56
C ILE A 100 -16.83 -0.11 -14.90
N GLN A 101 -18.10 -0.46 -15.05
CA GLN A 101 -18.75 -0.26 -16.35
C GLN A 101 -19.67 0.94 -16.18
N LYS A 102 -19.09 2.14 -16.13
CA LYS A 102 -19.88 3.36 -16.33
C LYS A 102 -20.51 3.22 -17.70
N SER A 103 -21.84 3.23 -17.77
CA SER A 103 -22.50 3.23 -19.07
C SER A 103 -22.08 4.49 -19.85
N ASP A 104 -22.11 4.46 -21.18
CA ASP A 104 -21.77 5.61 -22.02
C ASP A 104 -22.54 6.89 -21.61
N LYS A 105 -23.74 6.73 -21.03
CA LYS A 105 -24.56 7.83 -20.49
C LYS A 105 -23.95 8.47 -19.24
N GLU A 106 -23.31 7.71 -18.38
CA GLU A 106 -22.67 8.21 -17.17
C GLU A 106 -21.35 8.90 -17.50
N ILE A 107 -20.57 8.32 -18.41
CA ILE A 107 -19.35 8.94 -18.96
C ILE A 107 -19.71 10.28 -19.63
N ALA A 108 -20.77 10.31 -20.45
CA ALA A 108 -21.21 11.54 -21.10
C ALA A 108 -21.70 12.63 -20.12
N LYS A 109 -22.34 12.24 -19.01
CA LYS A 109 -22.77 13.20 -17.97
C LYS A 109 -21.58 13.79 -17.22
N GLU A 110 -20.60 12.95 -16.90
CA GLU A 110 -19.40 13.37 -16.18
C GLU A 110 -18.52 14.26 -17.06
N ASN A 111 -18.32 13.91 -18.34
CA ASN A 111 -17.61 14.74 -19.30
C ASN A 111 -18.27 16.11 -19.49
N LYS A 112 -19.61 16.17 -19.59
CA LYS A 112 -20.34 17.46 -19.64
C LYS A 112 -20.16 18.30 -18.38
N ALA A 113 -20.15 17.66 -17.20
CA ALA A 113 -19.93 18.36 -15.94
C ALA A 113 -18.49 18.91 -15.84
N VAL A 114 -17.51 18.13 -16.29
CA VAL A 114 -16.10 18.51 -16.36
C VAL A 114 -15.88 19.64 -17.36
N GLU A 115 -16.41 19.54 -18.58
CA GLU A 115 -16.33 20.61 -19.59
C GLU A 115 -16.90 21.94 -19.08
N LYS A 116 -18.05 21.90 -18.37
CA LYS A 116 -18.66 23.09 -17.79
C LYS A 116 -17.78 23.73 -16.69
N ARG A 117 -17.06 22.91 -15.91
CA ARG A 117 -16.11 23.40 -14.90
C ARG A 117 -14.87 24.01 -15.54
N ILE A 118 -14.30 23.34 -16.56
CA ILE A 118 -13.16 23.84 -17.32
C ILE A 118 -13.51 25.19 -17.96
N LYS A 119 -14.66 25.30 -18.62
CA LYS A 119 -15.10 26.55 -19.24
C LYS A 119 -15.24 27.70 -18.23
N LYS A 120 -15.82 27.43 -17.06
CA LYS A 120 -15.91 28.43 -15.98
C LYS A 120 -14.54 28.87 -15.47
N ALA A 121 -13.62 27.93 -15.29
CA ALA A 121 -12.26 28.24 -14.85
C ALA A 121 -11.52 29.11 -15.87
N VAL A 122 -11.62 28.79 -17.16
CA VAL A 122 -11.03 29.58 -18.25
C VAL A 122 -11.62 31.00 -18.30
N GLU A 123 -12.94 31.15 -18.16
CA GLU A 123 -13.58 32.47 -18.12
C GLU A 123 -13.16 33.30 -16.89
N GLU A 124 -12.91 32.65 -15.75
CA GLU A 124 -12.44 33.31 -14.53
C GLU A 124 -10.97 33.76 -14.66
N ASP A 125 -10.12 32.89 -15.20
CA ASP A 125 -8.70 33.20 -15.44
C ASP A 125 -8.55 34.30 -16.48
N GLU A 126 -9.32 34.30 -17.57
CA GLU A 126 -9.33 35.41 -18.53
C GLU A 126 -9.71 36.75 -17.88
N LYS A 127 -10.69 36.75 -16.98
CA LYS A 127 -11.10 37.97 -16.26
C LYS A 127 -10.00 38.46 -15.34
N LYS A 128 -9.31 37.55 -14.63
CA LYS A 128 -8.16 37.88 -13.78
C LYS A 128 -7.02 38.46 -14.60
N THR A 129 -6.65 37.83 -15.71
CA THR A 129 -5.58 38.30 -16.60
C THR A 129 -5.89 39.69 -17.17
N LYS A 130 -7.12 39.92 -17.65
CA LYS A 130 -7.56 41.24 -18.14
C LYS A 130 -7.56 42.31 -17.04
N ALA A 131 -7.81 41.93 -15.78
CA ALA A 131 -7.76 42.86 -14.65
C ALA A 131 -6.31 43.24 -14.29
N LEU A 132 -5.40 42.27 -14.27
CA LEU A 132 -3.97 42.47 -14.03
C LEU A 132 -3.35 43.36 -15.12
N GLU A 133 -3.62 43.08 -16.40
CA GLU A 133 -3.09 43.87 -17.51
C GLU A 133 -3.58 45.34 -17.47
N LYS A 134 -4.83 45.57 -17.04
CA LYS A 134 -5.36 46.93 -16.82
C LYS A 134 -4.71 47.61 -15.62
N ALA A 135 -4.38 46.88 -14.56
CA ALA A 135 -3.69 47.41 -13.39
C ALA A 135 -2.25 47.80 -13.74
N GLU A 136 -1.52 46.96 -14.47
CA GLU A 136 -0.16 47.22 -14.95
C GLU A 136 -0.12 48.44 -15.87
N LYS A 137 -1.01 48.53 -16.87
CA LYS A 137 -1.11 49.71 -17.75
C LYS A 137 -1.42 51.00 -17.01
N LYS A 138 -2.16 50.94 -15.89
CA LYS A 138 -2.41 52.12 -15.03
C LYS A 138 -1.18 52.48 -14.21
N ALA A 139 -0.48 51.47 -13.66
CA ALA A 139 0.75 51.65 -12.89
C ALA A 139 1.87 52.24 -13.77
N GLU A 140 2.08 51.74 -14.99
CA GLU A 140 3.05 52.28 -15.94
C GLU A 140 2.75 53.73 -16.32
N LYS A 141 1.47 54.06 -16.58
CA LYS A 141 1.07 55.45 -16.88
C LYS A 141 1.28 56.37 -15.69
N ALA A 142 1.07 55.89 -14.46
CA ALA A 142 1.33 56.66 -13.24
C ALA A 142 2.85 56.87 -13.03
N ALA A 143 3.65 55.82 -13.22
CA ALA A 143 5.11 55.89 -13.13
C ALA A 143 5.71 56.83 -14.19
N ALA A 144 5.25 56.75 -15.45
CA ALA A 144 5.69 57.64 -16.52
C ALA A 144 5.31 59.11 -16.28
N LYS A 145 4.16 59.38 -15.66
CA LYS A 145 3.76 60.74 -15.25
C LYS A 145 4.58 61.26 -14.07
N ALA A 146 4.94 60.40 -13.12
CA ALA A 146 5.80 60.76 -12.00
C ALA A 146 7.24 61.07 -12.44
N ALA A 147 7.79 60.26 -13.35
CA ALA A 147 9.12 60.47 -13.92
C ALA A 147 9.24 61.78 -14.74
N LYS A 148 8.16 62.20 -15.42
CA LYS A 148 8.12 63.49 -16.14
C LYS A 148 8.01 64.73 -15.25
N LYS A 149 7.65 64.59 -13.98
CA LYS A 149 7.59 65.71 -13.01
C LYS A 149 8.90 65.93 -12.24
N GLN A 150 9.89 65.05 -12.42
CA GLN A 150 11.20 65.12 -11.77
C GLN A 150 12.33 65.54 -12.74
N LYS A 151 11.99 65.93 -13.97
CA LYS A 151 12.87 66.63 -14.92
C LYS A 151 12.37 68.07 -15.08
#